data_AF-X1W1N5-F1
#
_entry.id   AF-X1W1N5-F1
#
_cell.length_a   1.000
_cell.length_b   1.000
_cell.length_c   1.000
_cell.angle_alpha   90.00
_cell.angle_beta   90.00
_cell.angle_gamma   90.00
#
_symmetry.space_group_name_H-M   'P 1'
#
loop_
_entity.id
_entity.type
_entity.pdbx_description
1 polymer ?
#
loop_
_entity_poly.entity_id
_entity_poly.type
_entity_poly.pdbx_seq_one_letter_code
_entity_poly.pdbx_strand_id
1 'polypeptide(L)' 'MFPIVLLIIPLYLVITYFRLLDTVMGVVIGHLILVLPFSVWMLKGYFDSIPSDIDESAKVDGC' A
#
# COMPACT_ATOMS: atom_id res chain seq x y z
N MET A 1 -7.51 15.89 -0.90
CA MET A 1 -8.31 14.68 -0.67
C MET A 1 -8.92 14.28 -2.00
N PHE A 2 -8.58 13.12 -2.53
CA PHE A 2 -9.19 12.61 -3.77
C PHE A 2 -10.59 12.07 -3.46
N PRO A 3 -11.66 12.45 -4.19
CA PRO A 3 -13.00 11.97 -3.90
C PRO A 3 -13.11 10.45 -4.15
N ILE A 4 -13.42 9.68 -3.11
CA ILE A 4 -13.54 8.21 -3.19
C ILE A 4 -14.58 7.78 -4.24
N VAL A 5 -15.65 8.57 -4.41
CA VAL A 5 -16.69 8.32 -5.41
C VAL A 5 -16.13 8.23 -6.83
N LEU A 6 -15.08 8.99 -7.16
CA LEU A 6 -14.45 8.94 -8.48
C LEU A 6 -13.71 7.62 -8.73
N LEU A 7 -13.35 6.87 -7.68
CA LEU A 7 -12.67 5.58 -7.80
C LEU A 7 -13.62 4.42 -8.06
N ILE A 8 -14.94 4.59 -7.88
CA ILE A 8 -15.91 3.49 -7.95
C ILE A 8 -15.92 2.86 -9.36
N ILE A 9 -16.04 3.68 -10.40
CA ILE A 9 -16.09 3.21 -11.79
C ILE A 9 -14.79 2.48 -12.19
N PRO A 10 -13.59 3.07 -12.06
CA PRO A 10 -12.36 2.37 -12.45
C PRO A 10 -12.10 1.13 -11.60
N LEU A 11 -12.42 1.15 -10.30
CA LEU A 11 -12.30 -0.03 -9.45
C LEU A 11 -13.22 -1.17 -9.93
N TYR A 12 -14.48 -0.86 -10.25
CA TYR A 12 -15.42 -1.84 -10.78
C TYR A 12 -14.91 -2.47 -12.07
N LEU A 13 -14.37 -1.66 -13.00
CA LEU A 13 -13.80 -2.16 -14.26
C LEU A 13 -12.61 -3.11 -14.01
N VAL A 14 -11.71 -2.76 -13.08
CA VAL A 14 -10.55 -3.59 -12.73
C VAL A 14 -10.98 -4.91 -12.10
N ILE A 15 -11.85 -4.88 -11.08
CA ILE A 15 -12.34 -6.09 -10.42
C ILE A 15 -13.10 -7.00 -11.41
N THR A 16 -13.89 -6.41 -12.31
CA THR A 16 -14.60 -7.15 -13.37
C THR A 16 -13.62 -7.76 -14.38
N TYR A 17 -12.61 -7.02 -14.81
CA TYR A 17 -11.58 -7.50 -15.74
C TYR A 17 -10.86 -8.74 -15.19
N PHE A 18 -10.55 -8.73 -13.89
CA PHE A 18 -9.94 -9.87 -13.21
C PHE A 18 -10.93 -10.97 -12.80
N ARG A 19 -12.22 -10.84 -13.12
CA ARG A 19 -13.30 -11.78 -12.73
C ARG A 19 -13.38 -12.01 -11.22
N LEU A 20 -13.11 -10.95 -10.44
CA LEU A 20 -13.13 -10.98 -8.98
C LEU A 20 -14.42 -10.39 -8.38
N LEU A 21 -15.44 -10.15 -9.21
CA LEU A 21 -16.76 -9.74 -8.74
C LEU A 21 -17.32 -10.78 -7.78
N ASP A 22 -17.95 -10.31 -6.70
CA ASP A 22 -18.56 -11.13 -5.65
C ASP A 22 -17.60 -12.12 -4.96
N THR A 23 -16.29 -11.87 -5.02
CA THR A 23 -15.29 -12.67 -4.31
C THR A 23 -14.70 -11.92 -3.13
N VAL A 24 -14.28 -12.65 -2.09
CA VAL A 24 -13.51 -12.08 -0.96
C VAL A 24 -12.26 -11.37 -1.46
N MET A 25 -11.59 -11.92 -2.48
CA MET A 25 -10.39 -11.32 -3.06
C MET A 25 -10.68 -9.94 -3.68
N GLY A 26 -11.82 -9.79 -4.37
CA GLY A 26 -12.25 -8.51 -4.92
C GLY A 26 -12.48 -7.46 -3.83
N VAL A 27 -13.08 -7.86 -2.72
CA VAL A 27 -13.26 -6.99 -1.54
C VAL A 27 -11.92 -6.59 -0.93
N VAL A 28 -10.99 -7.54 -0.75
CA VAL A 28 -9.64 -7.28 -0.22
C VAL A 28 -8.92 -6.24 -1.08
N ILE A 29 -8.90 -6.41 -2.40
CA ILE A 29 -8.23 -5.47 -3.32
C ILE A 29 -8.89 -4.08 -3.26
N GLY A 30 -10.22 -4.02 -3.26
CA GLY A 30 -10.94 -2.75 -3.12
C GLY A 30 -10.59 -2.01 -1.84
N HIS A 31 -10.43 -2.72 -0.73
CA HIS A 31 -10.02 -2.14 0.54
C HIS A 31 -8.56 -1.66 0.53
N LEU A 32 -7.65 -2.47 -0.04
CA LEU A 32 -6.23 -2.13 -0.15
C LEU A 32 -6.00 -0.84 -0.93
N ILE A 33 -6.70 -0.61 -2.05
CA ILE A 33 -6.53 0.61 -2.86
C ILE A 33 -6.78 1.89 -2.04
N LEU A 34 -7.67 1.84 -1.05
CA LEU A 34 -8.01 2.98 -0.21
C LEU A 34 -7.01 3.18 0.94
N VAL A 35 -6.56 2.09 1.57
CA VAL A 35 -5.79 2.15 2.83
C VAL A 35 -4.28 2.12 2.58
N LEU A 36 -3.83 1.40 1.55
CA LEU A 36 -2.42 1.11 1.28
C LEU A 36 -1.56 2.37 1.08
N PRO A 37 -1.99 3.42 0.35
CA PRO A 37 -1.17 4.63 0.20
C PRO A 37 -0.85 5.30 1.54
N PHE A 38 -1.84 5.35 2.43
CA PHE A 38 -1.66 5.91 3.77
C PHE A 38 -0.74 5.05 4.63
N SER A 39 -0.95 3.72 4.63
CA SER A 39 -0.10 2.79 5.37
C SER A 39 1.36 2.84 4.90
N VAL A 40 1.60 2.89 3.59
CA VAL A 40 2.95 3.01 3.02
C VAL A 40 3.59 4.34 3.39
N TRP A 41 2.85 5.44 3.30
CA TRP A 41 3.36 6.75 3.70
C TRP A 41 3.73 6.81 5.19
N MET A 42 2.89 6.23 6.05
CA MET A 42 3.15 6.13 7.48
C MET A 42 4.38 5.27 7.78
N LEU A 43 4.49 4.09 7.15
CA LEU A 43 5.65 3.21 7.30
C LEU A 43 6.94 3.90 6.83
N LYS A 44 6.89 4.59 5.69
CA LYS A 44 8.01 5.38 5.19
C LYS A 44 8.44 6.44 6.22
N GLY A 45 7.50 7.21 6.77
CA GLY A 45 7.83 8.21 7.78
C GLY A 45 8.49 7.61 9.03
N TYR A 46 8.13 6.37 9.37
CA TYR A 46 8.79 5.62 10.45
C TYR A 46 10.22 5.21 10.07
N PHE A 47 10.43 4.65 8.87
CA PHE A 47 11.76 4.29 8.39
C PHE A 47 12.68 5.49 8.21
N ASP A 48 12.17 6.62 7.71
CA ASP A 48 12.91 7.87 7.55
C ASP A 48 13.41 8.43 8.90
N SER A 49 12.84 8.00 10.02
CA SER A 49 13.28 8.40 11.38
C SER A 49 14.44 7.55 11.92
N ILE A 50 14.77 6.43 11.27
CA ILE A 50 15.85 5.55 11.68
C ILE A 50 17.19 6.16 11.23
N PRO A 51 18.18 6.34 12.13
CA PRO A 51 19.49 6.86 11.75
C PRO A 51 20.22 5.93 10.77
N SER A 52 20.80 6.51 9.73
CA SER A 52 21.58 5.77 8.72
C SER A 52 22.85 5.11 9.29
N ASP A 53 23.36 5.60 10.42
CA ASP A 53 24.56 5.06 11.07
C ASP A 53 24.38 3.61 11.55
N ILE A 54 23.12 3.18 11.75
CA ILE A 54 22.79 1.80 12.09
C ILE A 54 23.12 0.88 10.91
N ASP A 55 22.78 1.29 9.68
CA ASP A 55 23.08 0.53 8.47
C ASP A 55 24.60 0.48 8.21
N GLU A 56 25.32 1.57 8.51
CA GLU A 56 26.79 1.59 8.40
C GLU A 56 27.46 0.70 9.45
N SER A 57 26.94 0.67 10.68
CA SER A 57 27.45 -0.20 11.74
C SER A 57 27.24 -1.69 11.39
N ALA A 58 26.08 -2.05 10.83
CA ALA A 58 25.81 -3.40 10.36
C ALA A 58 26.83 -3.86 9.29
N LYS A 59 27.14 -2.99 8.31
CA LYS A 59 28.16 -3.28 7.29
C LYS A 59 29.54 -3.54 7.89
N VAL A 60 29.92 -2.83 8.96
CA VAL A 60 31.21 -3.03 9.64
C VAL A 60 31.23 -4.36 10.39
N ASP A 61 30.12 -4.74 11.02
CA ASP A 61 29.97 -6.00 11.76
C ASP A 61 29.86 -7.24 10.82
N GLY A 62 29.72 -7.02 9.51
CA GLY A 62 29.67 -8.08 8.50
C GLY A 62 28.29 -8.71 8.32
N CYS A 63 27.22 -7.99 8.66
CA CYS A 63 25.83 -8.39 8.45
C CYS A 63 25.07 -7.47 7.49
#